data_AF-A0A0B5EU23-F1
#
_entry.id   AF-A0A0B5EU23-F1
#
_cell.length_a   1.000
_cell.length_b   1.000
_cell.length_c   1.000
_cell.angle_alpha   90.00
_cell.angle_beta   90.00
_cell.angle_gamma   90.00
#
_symmetry.space_group_name_H-M   'P 1'
#
loop_
_entity.id
_entity.type
_entity.pdbx_description
1 polymer ?
#
loop_
_entity_poly.entity_id
_entity_poly.type
_entity_poly.pdbx_seq_one_letter_code
_entity_poly.pdbx_strand_id
1 'polypeptide(L)' 'MDEGGAEITTTECRGCGAQVSGLGGRYACGVCGWVNHWSQGSGDLPGPEADPDYPRPGRRGRTPPERTPA' A
#
# COMPACT_ATOMS: atom_id res chain seq x y z
N MET A 1 -2.80 -19.94 10.35
CA MET A 1 -1.62 -19.28 10.94
C MET A 1 -1.26 -18.21 9.92
N ASP A 2 -1.21 -16.95 10.34
CA ASP A 2 -1.07 -15.80 9.45
C ASP A 2 0.37 -15.79 8.87
N GLU A 3 0.56 -16.35 7.67
CA GLU A 3 1.86 -16.51 7.00
C GLU A 3 2.34 -15.20 6.35
N GLY A 4 2.27 -14.11 7.11
CA GLY A 4 2.68 -12.76 6.71
C GLY A 4 3.06 -11.90 7.91
N GLY A 5 3.67 -12.50 8.94
CA GLY A 5 4.10 -11.81 10.15
C GLY A 5 4.90 -10.53 9.84
N ALA A 6 4.64 -9.47 10.62
CA ALA A 6 5.25 -8.16 10.43
C ALA A 6 6.78 -8.22 10.54
N GLU A 7 7.45 -8.36 9.41
CA GLU A 7 8.91 -8.34 9.30
C GLU A 7 9.44 -6.92 9.55
N ILE A 8 10.40 -6.78 10.47
CA ILE A 8 11.13 -5.52 10.65
C ILE A 8 12.26 -5.45 9.63
N THR A 9 12.24 -4.44 8.77
CA THR A 9 13.29 -4.17 7.80
C THR A 9 13.90 -2.78 8.00
N THR A 10 15.09 -2.54 7.45
CA THR A 10 15.81 -1.26 7.60
C THR A 10 16.20 -0.68 6.25
N THR A 11 16.20 0.65 6.14
CA THR A 11 16.65 1.38 4.95
C THR A 11 17.25 2.75 5.31
N GLU A 12 17.84 3.42 4.33
CA GLU A 12 18.29 4.81 4.46
C GLU A 12 17.18 5.79 4.07
N CYS A 13 16.98 6.84 4.88
CA CYS A 13 16.02 7.89 4.59
C CYS A 13 16.46 8.73 3.39
N ARG A 14 15.63 8.79 2.35
CA ARG A 14 15.90 9.61 1.14
C ARG A 14 15.85 11.12 1.36
N GLY A 15 15.37 11.58 2.52
CA GLY A 15 15.31 12.99 2.88
C GLY A 15 16.56 13.49 3.61
N CYS A 16 17.01 12.77 4.65
CA CYS A 16 18.09 13.22 5.53
C CYS A 16 19.22 12.20 5.75
N GLY A 17 19.17 11.02 5.12
CA GLY A 17 20.20 9.98 5.24
C GLY A 17 20.16 9.17 6.54
N ALA A 18 19.24 9.45 7.46
CA ALA A 18 19.11 8.66 8.69
C ALA A 18 18.70 7.20 8.40
N GLN A 19 19.18 6.25 9.20
CA GLN A 19 18.70 4.86 9.14
C GLN A 19 17.28 4.78 9.74
N VAL A 20 16.37 4.13 9.01
CA VAL A 20 14.95 4.00 9.38
C VAL A 20 14.56 2.54 9.39
N SER A 21 14.00 2.07 10.50
CA SER A 21 13.35 0.76 10.60
C SER A 21 11.87 0.89 10.24
N GLY A 22 11.35 -0.11 9.53
CA GLY A 22 9.99 -0.16 9.04
C GLY A 22 9.42 -1.58 9.08
N LEU A 23 8.16 -1.74 8.69
CA LEU A 23 7.48 -3.02 8.64
C LEU A 23 7.17 -3.40 7.19
N GLY A 24 7.64 -4.56 6.73
CA GLY A 24 7.36 -5.06 5.37
C GLY A 24 7.68 -4.05 4.27
N GLY A 25 8.82 -3.36 4.38
CA GLY A 25 9.25 -2.34 3.40
C GLY A 25 8.51 -1.00 3.47
N ARG A 26 7.73 -0.75 4.54
CA ARG A 26 7.03 0.53 4.78
C ARG A 26 7.81 1.36 5.80
N TYR A 27 8.22 2.56 5.41
CA TYR A 27 9.16 3.38 6.18
C TYR A 27 8.59 4.77 6.45
N ALA A 28 8.79 5.24 7.68
CA ALA A 28 8.49 6.61 8.11
C ALA A 28 9.67 7.14 8.93
N CYS A 29 10.30 8.21 8.46
CA CYS A 29 11.42 8.82 9.13
C CYS A 29 10.95 9.75 10.26
N GLY A 30 11.21 9.36 11.51
CA GLY A 30 10.91 10.20 12.69
C GLY A 30 11.75 11.48 12.81
N VAL A 31 12.78 11.65 11.97
CA VAL A 31 13.68 12.82 12.01
C VAL A 31 13.20 13.94 11.10
N CYS A 32 12.94 13.64 9.81
CA CYS A 32 12.58 14.66 8.81
C CYS A 32 11.16 14.52 8.25
N GLY A 33 10.39 13.51 8.68
CA GLY A 33 9.01 13.30 8.25
C GLY A 33 8.84 12.63 6.89
N TRP A 34 9.92 12.23 6.21
CA TRP A 34 9.84 11.49 4.96
C TRP A 34 9.12 10.15 5.13
N VAL A 35 8.24 9.82 4.19
CA VAL A 35 7.57 8.52 4.07
C VAL A 35 7.74 7.99 2.65
N ASN A 36 7.90 6.67 2.49
CA ASN A 36 7.96 6.08 1.16
C ASN A 36 6.56 5.95 0.52
N HIS A 37 6.51 5.81 -0.81
CA HIS A 37 5.24 5.62 -1.51
C HIS A 37 4.59 4.29 -1.10
N TRP A 38 3.27 4.28 -0.94
CA TRP A 38 2.53 3.14 -0.40
C TRP A 38 2.72 1.83 -1.18
N SER A 39 3.01 1.93 -2.49
CA SER A 39 3.24 0.78 -3.38
C SER A 39 4.64 0.17 -3.26
N GLN A 40 5.52 0.73 -2.43
CA GLN A 40 6.89 0.24 -2.26
C GLN A 40 7.02 -0.81 -1.13
N GLY A 41 5.94 -1.13 -0.43
CA GLY A 41 5.93 -2.23 0.55
C GLY A 41 6.19 -3.58 -0.14
N SER A 42 6.83 -4.51 0.58
CA SER A 42 7.22 -5.83 0.05
C SER A 42 6.11 -6.88 0.09
N GLY A 43 5.00 -6.60 0.79
CA GLY A 43 3.86 -7.52 0.84
C GLY A 43 3.05 -7.50 -0.45
N ASP A 44 2.60 -8.69 -0.87
CA ASP A 44 1.67 -8.83 -1.99
C ASP A 44 0.41 -8.00 -1.74
N LEU A 45 -0.01 -7.28 -2.78
CA LEU A 45 -1.26 -6.56 -2.73
C LEU A 45 -2.43 -7.54 -2.88
N PRO A 46 -3.56 -7.30 -2.19
CA PRO A 46 -4.76 -8.09 -2.42
C PRO A 46 -5.15 -8.03 -3.90
N GLY A 47 -5.58 -9.18 -4.43
CA GLY A 47 -6.11 -9.26 -5.79
C GLY A 47 -7.34 -8.37 -5.98
N PRO A 48 -7.71 -8.04 -7.23
CA PRO A 48 -8.85 -7.19 -7.53
C PRO A 48 -10.14 -7.65 -6.85
N GLU A 49 -10.36 -8.96 -6.72
CA GLU A 49 -11.57 -9.55 -6.15
C GLU A 49 -11.79 -9.18 -4.67
N ALA A 50 -10.72 -8.82 -3.97
CA ALA A 50 -10.76 -8.38 -2.57
C ALA A 50 -11.08 -6.88 -2.41
N ASP A 51 -11.08 -6.10 -3.50
CA ASP A 51 -11.53 -4.71 -3.49
C ASP A 51 -13.06 -4.67 -3.27
N PRO A 52 -13.55 -3.90 -2.26
CA PRO A 52 -14.99 -3.70 -2.04
C PRO A 52 -15.76 -3.18 -3.26
N ASP A 53 -15.11 -2.39 -4.12
CA ASP A 53 -15.68 -1.80 -5.32
C ASP A 53 -15.48 -2.68 -6.58
N TYR A 54 -14.86 -3.87 -6.44
CA TYR A 54 -14.65 -4.78 -7.56
C TYR A 54 -15.97 -5.25 -8.18
N PRO A 55 -16.15 -5.15 -9.51
CA PRO A 55 -17.37 -5.56 -10.18
C PRO A 55 -17.50 -7.09 -10.19
N ARG A 56 -18.18 -7.65 -9.18
CA ARG A 56 -18.47 -9.09 -9.10
C ARG A 56 -19.62 -9.47 -10.05
N PRO A 57 -19.43 -10.41 -10.99
CA PRO A 57 -20.52 -10.88 -11.84
C PRO A 57 -21.62 -11.53 -10.97
N GLY A 58 -22.82 -10.93 -10.98
CA GLY A 58 -23.98 -11.41 -10.22
C GLY A 58 -24.57 -10.45 -9.19
N ARG A 59 -23.91 -9.32 -8.88
CA ARG A 59 -24.54 -8.21 -8.14
C ARG A 59 -25.13 -7.23 -9.15
N ARG A 60 -26.43 -7.35 -9.46
CA ARG A 60 -27.12 -6.28 -10.21
C ARG A 60 -27.09 -5.00 -9.38
N GLY A 61 -26.43 -3.97 -9.88
CA GLY A 61 -26.64 -2.59 -9.44
C GLY A 61 -25.47 -1.95 -8.67
N ARG A 62 -24.52 -1.39 -9.41
CA ARG A 62 -24.32 0.07 -9.48
C ARG A 62 -23.54 0.35 -10.75
N THR A 63 -24.18 0.94 -11.76
CA THR A 63 -23.46 1.46 -12.91
C THR A 63 -22.47 2.52 -12.40
N PRO A 64 -21.16 2.38 -12.63
CA PRO A 64 -20.22 3.47 -12.33
C PRO A 64 -20.63 4.69 -13.16
N PRO A 65 -20.65 5.92 -12.60
CA PRO A 65 -20.86 7.10 -13.42
C PRO A 65 -19.75 7.17 -14.47
N GLU A 66 -20.13 7.30 -15.75
CA GLU A 66 -19.18 7.47 -16.84
C GLU A 66 -18.29 8.68 -16.55
N ARG A 67 -16.97 8.47 -16.53
CA ARG A 67 -16.01 9.58 -16.40
C ARG A 67 -16.08 10.39 -17.69
N THR A 68 -16.74 11.55 -17.65
CA THR A 68 -16.70 12.53 -18.73
C THR A 68 -15.25 13.01 -18.92
N PRO A 69 -14.63 12.86 -20.10
CA PRO A 69 -13.33 13.49 -20.36
C PRO A 69 -13.49 15.02 -20.43
N ALA A 70 -12.45 15.72 -19.97
CA ALA A 70 -12.35 17.17 -19.89
C ALA A 70 -12.22 17.85 -21.27
#